data_AF-A0A829CFU3-F1
#
_entry.id   AF-A0A829CFU3-F1
#
_cell.length_a   1.000
_cell.length_b   1.000
_cell.length_c   1.000
_cell.angle_alpha   90.00
_cell.angle_beta   90.00
_cell.angle_gamma   90.00
#
_symmetry.space_group_name_H-M   'P 1'
#
loop_
_entity.id
_entity.type
_entity.pdbx_description
1 polymer ?
#
loop_
_entity_poly.entity_id
_entity_poly.type
_entity_poly.pdbx_seq_one_letter_code
_entity_poly.pdbx_strand_id
1 'polypeptide(L)'
;MTITVEPSVTTGPIAGSAKAYREIEAPGSGATLQVPFRRVHLSTGDHFDLYDTSGPYTDTDTVIDLTAGLSHRPGVVRDRGTQLQRARAGEITAEMAFIAAREDMSAELVRDEVARGRAVIPANHHHPESEPMIIGKAFAVKVNANIGNSAVTSSIAEEVDKMVWATRWGADTIMDLSTGKNIHETREWILRNSPVPVGTVPIYQALEKVKGDPTELTWEIYRDTVIEQCEQGVDYMTVHAGVLLRYVPLTAKRVTGIVSRGGSIMAAWCLAHHRESFLYTNFEELCDIFARYDVTFSLGDGLRPGSIADANDAAQFAELRTLGELTKIAKAHGAQVMIEGPGHIPMHKIVENVRLEEELCEEAPFYTLGPLATDIAPAYDHITSAIGAAIIAQAGTAMLCYVTPKEHLGLPDRKDVKDGVIAYKIAAHAADLAKGHPRAQERDDALSTARFEFRWNDQFALSLDPDTAREFHDETLPAEPAKTAHFCSMCGPKFCSMRITQDVREYAAEHGLETEADIEAVLAAGMAEKSREFAEHGNRVYLPITQ
;
A
#
# COMPACT_ATOMS: atom_id res chain seq x y z
N MET A 1 2.81 6.85 36.77
CA MET A 1 3.27 5.44 36.68
C MET A 1 3.87 5.30 35.29
N THR A 2 5.20 5.16 35.20
CA THR A 2 5.85 4.77 33.94
C THR A 2 5.36 3.37 33.61
N ILE A 3 4.55 3.24 32.55
CA ILE A 3 4.16 1.93 32.04
C ILE A 3 5.43 1.34 31.42
N THR A 4 6.09 0.42 32.11
CA THR A 4 7.15 -0.41 31.54
C THR A 4 6.47 -1.43 30.63
N VAL A 5 6.47 -1.14 29.34
CA VAL A 5 6.20 -2.14 28.30
C VAL A 5 7.54 -2.84 28.04
N GLU A 6 7.56 -4.18 27.97
CA GLU A 6 8.67 -4.93 27.35
C GLU A 6 8.17 -5.41 25.98
N PRO A 7 8.12 -4.54 24.95
CA PRO A 7 7.61 -4.96 23.65
C PRO A 7 8.73 -5.75 22.95
N SER A 8 8.45 -6.99 22.56
CA SER A 8 9.25 -7.68 21.57
C SER A 8 8.58 -7.53 20.22
N VAL A 9 9.29 -6.92 19.27
CA VAL A 9 8.85 -6.77 17.88
C VAL A 9 9.73 -7.63 16.99
N THR A 10 9.24 -7.99 15.80
CA THR A 10 10.06 -8.74 14.85
C THR A 10 11.09 -7.85 14.18
N THR A 11 12.36 -8.17 14.42
CA THR A 11 13.52 -7.54 13.81
C THR A 11 14.29 -8.53 12.91
N GLY A 12 15.28 -8.01 12.21
CA GLY A 12 16.17 -8.76 11.35
C GLY A 12 15.73 -8.78 9.88
N PRO A 13 16.62 -9.18 8.97
CA PRO A 13 16.37 -9.08 7.53
C PRO A 13 15.10 -9.82 7.08
N ILE A 14 14.48 -9.33 6.00
CA ILE A 14 13.48 -10.09 5.27
C ILE A 14 14.20 -11.21 4.53
N ALA A 15 13.69 -12.45 4.62
CA ALA A 15 14.38 -13.64 4.13
C ALA A 15 14.84 -13.50 2.66
N GLY A 16 16.11 -13.81 2.42
CA GLY A 16 16.74 -13.70 1.09
C GLY A 16 17.14 -12.27 0.68
N SER A 17 17.05 -11.29 1.58
CA SER A 17 17.46 -9.90 1.31
C SER A 17 18.26 -9.28 2.44
N ALA A 18 18.93 -8.17 2.15
CA ALA A 18 19.61 -7.32 3.13
C ALA A 18 19.17 -5.86 2.96
N LYS A 19 19.10 -5.09 4.05
CA LYS A 19 18.89 -3.64 3.99
C LYS A 19 20.11 -2.99 3.33
N ALA A 20 19.87 -2.01 2.48
CA ALA A 20 20.90 -1.17 1.89
C ALA A 20 20.39 0.27 1.75
N TYR A 21 21.32 1.22 1.56
CA TYR A 21 21.01 2.63 1.47
C TYR A 21 21.69 3.26 0.26
N ARG A 22 20.99 4.18 -0.40
CA ARG A 22 21.55 5.08 -1.41
C ARG A 22 21.84 6.41 -0.74
N GLU A 23 23.11 6.81 -0.72
CA GLU A 23 23.52 8.10 -0.17
C GLU A 23 23.25 9.22 -1.19
N ILE A 24 22.56 10.25 -0.75
CA ILE A 24 22.35 11.48 -1.53
C ILE A 24 22.64 12.70 -0.66
N GLU A 25 22.99 13.83 -1.27
CA GLU A 25 23.17 15.10 -0.56
C GLU A 25 21.82 15.83 -0.43
N ALA A 26 21.45 16.22 0.78
CA ALA A 26 20.25 16.99 1.05
C ALA A 26 20.37 18.42 0.49
N PRO A 27 19.47 18.84 -0.42
CA PRO A 27 19.46 20.20 -0.93
C PRO A 27 19.44 21.25 0.20
N GLY A 28 20.27 22.28 0.06
CA GLY A 28 20.30 23.44 0.96
C GLY A 28 21.00 23.24 2.32
N SER A 29 21.11 22.00 2.84
CA SER A 29 21.80 21.72 4.11
C SER A 29 23.16 21.03 3.92
N GLY A 30 23.36 20.32 2.81
CA GLY A 30 24.57 19.52 2.56
C GLY A 30 24.67 18.26 3.44
N ALA A 31 23.63 17.93 4.21
CA ALA A 31 23.60 16.71 5.02
C ALA A 31 23.45 15.47 4.11
N THR A 32 24.12 14.38 4.45
CA THR A 32 23.91 13.10 3.75
C THR A 32 22.60 12.47 4.17
N LEU A 33 21.72 12.16 3.21
CA LEU A 33 20.52 11.36 3.40
C LEU A 33 20.79 9.93 2.97
N GLN A 34 20.25 8.97 3.72
CA GLN A 34 20.33 7.55 3.42
C GLN A 34 18.95 7.04 2.99
N VAL A 35 18.78 6.81 1.69
CA VAL A 35 17.51 6.37 1.11
C VAL A 35 17.44 4.85 1.10
N PRO A 36 16.53 4.22 1.85
CA PRO A 36 16.53 2.77 2.07
C PRO A 36 15.93 2.01 0.90
N PHE A 37 16.50 0.84 0.66
CA PHE A 37 15.95 -0.22 -0.18
C PHE A 37 16.38 -1.57 0.40
N ARG A 38 15.79 -2.67 -0.08
CA ARG A 38 16.30 -4.01 0.22
C ARG A 38 16.90 -4.65 -1.02
N ARG A 39 18.07 -5.24 -0.87
CA ARG A 39 18.79 -5.93 -1.92
C ARG A 39 18.58 -7.44 -1.79
N VAL A 40 17.99 -8.04 -2.82
CA VAL A 40 17.89 -9.49 -2.97
C VAL A 40 19.13 -9.99 -3.70
N HIS A 41 19.96 -10.81 -3.05
CA HIS A 41 21.14 -11.40 -3.66
C HIS A 41 20.76 -12.69 -4.40
N LEU A 42 21.07 -12.75 -5.68
CA LEU A 42 20.72 -13.89 -6.53
C LEU A 42 21.89 -14.88 -6.60
N SER A 43 21.56 -16.17 -6.74
CA SER A 43 22.57 -17.22 -6.88
C SER A 43 23.46 -17.10 -8.13
N THR A 44 23.05 -16.26 -9.10
CA THR A 44 23.85 -15.91 -10.30
C THR A 44 25.03 -14.97 -9.99
N GLY A 45 25.11 -14.43 -8.78
CA GLY A 45 26.07 -13.39 -8.40
C GLY A 45 25.57 -11.96 -8.66
N ASP A 46 24.38 -11.82 -9.27
CA ASP A 46 23.70 -10.54 -9.46
C ASP A 46 22.78 -10.21 -8.26
N HIS A 47 22.08 -9.08 -8.32
CA HIS A 47 21.13 -8.66 -7.30
C HIS A 47 19.91 -7.95 -7.89
N PHE A 48 18.84 -7.89 -7.10
CA PHE A 48 17.64 -7.11 -7.42
C PHE A 48 17.30 -6.19 -6.24
N ASP A 49 17.22 -4.89 -6.51
CA ASP A 49 16.88 -3.88 -5.50
C ASP A 49 15.37 -3.64 -5.47
N LEU A 50 14.79 -3.71 -4.28
CA LEU A 50 13.36 -3.56 -4.03
C LEU A 50 13.08 -2.39 -3.09
N TYR A 51 11.97 -1.70 -3.35
CA TYR A 51 11.42 -0.72 -2.40
C TYR A 51 11.20 -1.37 -1.03
N ASP A 52 11.51 -0.63 0.02
CA ASP A 52 11.47 -1.13 1.39
C ASP A 52 10.96 -0.08 2.37
N THR A 53 9.89 -0.44 3.08
CA THR A 53 9.16 0.38 4.07
C THR A 53 9.42 -0.05 5.50
N SER A 54 10.18 -1.13 5.69
CA SER A 54 10.36 -1.76 7.00
C SER A 54 11.20 -0.96 7.99
N GLY A 55 11.80 0.16 7.54
CA GLY A 55 12.64 1.01 8.34
C GLY A 55 13.87 0.28 8.92
N PRO A 56 14.41 0.78 10.05
CA PRO A 56 15.60 0.20 10.67
C PRO A 56 15.39 -1.20 11.27
N TYR A 57 14.15 -1.70 11.37
CA TYR A 57 13.85 -2.99 11.98
C TYR A 57 14.43 -4.20 11.23
N THR A 58 14.71 -4.06 9.93
CA THR A 58 15.34 -5.11 9.12
C THR A 58 16.80 -4.83 8.82
N ASP A 59 17.36 -3.79 9.42
CA ASP A 59 18.78 -3.47 9.34
C ASP A 59 19.54 -4.24 10.43
N THR A 60 20.57 -5.00 10.04
CA THR A 60 21.37 -5.77 10.99
C THR A 60 22.32 -4.92 11.81
N ASP A 61 22.62 -3.71 11.34
CA ASP A 61 23.59 -2.81 11.96
C ASP A 61 22.93 -1.84 12.95
N THR A 62 21.59 -1.81 12.99
CA THR A 62 20.82 -0.95 13.91
C THR A 62 20.40 -1.70 15.18
N VAL A 63 20.63 -1.06 16.33
CA VAL A 63 20.09 -1.52 17.62
C VAL A 63 18.71 -0.88 17.83
N ILE A 64 17.68 -1.72 17.96
CA ILE A 64 16.31 -1.27 18.21
C ILE A 64 16.06 -1.11 19.71
N ASP A 65 15.80 0.13 20.14
CA ASP A 65 15.31 0.46 21.48
C ASP A 65 13.98 1.21 21.36
N LEU A 66 12.88 0.49 21.60
CA LEU A 66 11.53 1.04 21.48
C LEU A 66 11.24 2.15 22.48
N THR A 67 11.97 2.20 23.60
CA THR A 67 11.81 3.24 24.63
C THR A 67 12.48 4.55 24.20
N ALA A 68 13.62 4.45 23.50
CA ALA A 68 14.29 5.59 22.92
C ALA A 68 13.60 6.10 21.64
N GLY A 69 12.91 5.22 20.92
CA GLY A 69 12.35 5.50 19.60
C GLY A 69 13.39 5.37 18.48
N LEU A 70 12.93 5.53 17.23
CA LEU A 70 13.81 5.53 16.06
C LEU A 70 14.63 6.83 15.99
N SER A 71 15.75 6.75 15.28
CA SER A 71 16.61 7.90 15.06
C SER A 71 15.92 8.94 14.18
N HIS A 72 16.06 10.22 14.54
CA HIS A 72 15.57 11.33 13.72
C HIS A 72 16.38 11.45 12.43
N ARG A 73 15.70 11.63 11.28
CA ARG A 73 16.38 11.86 10.01
C ARG A 73 17.12 13.21 9.98
N PRO A 74 18.31 13.28 9.37
CA PRO A 74 19.00 14.54 9.17
C PRO A 74 18.27 15.41 8.14
N GLY A 75 18.50 16.73 8.18
CA GLY A 75 17.98 17.65 7.17
C GLY A 75 16.50 18.04 7.32
N VAL A 76 15.80 17.62 8.38
CA VAL A 76 14.45 18.12 8.69
C VAL A 76 14.53 19.61 9.02
N VAL A 77 13.85 20.43 8.24
CA VAL A 77 13.74 21.87 8.50
C VAL A 77 12.35 22.16 9.06
N ARG A 78 12.28 22.43 10.37
CA ARG A 78 11.05 22.87 11.02
C ARG A 78 10.72 24.31 10.63
N ASP A 79 9.43 24.66 10.69
CA ASP A 79 8.93 26.03 10.58
C ASP A 79 9.19 26.75 9.23
N ARG A 80 9.24 26.00 8.12
CA ARG A 80 9.44 26.57 6.76
C ARG A 80 8.27 26.37 5.79
N GLY A 81 7.07 26.19 6.33
CA GLY A 81 5.85 25.94 5.55
C GLY A 81 5.75 24.50 5.05
N THR A 82 4.71 24.23 4.29
CA THR A 82 4.38 22.88 3.81
C THR A 82 5.18 22.49 2.57
N GLN A 83 5.25 21.19 2.28
CA GLN A 83 5.82 20.72 1.00
C GLN A 83 5.10 21.33 -0.22
N LEU A 84 3.78 21.55 -0.16
CA LEU A 84 3.03 22.23 -1.22
C LEU A 84 3.47 23.68 -1.42
N GLN A 85 3.59 24.46 -0.33
CA GLN A 85 4.02 25.86 -0.39
C GLN A 85 5.44 25.97 -0.95
N ARG A 86 6.35 25.10 -0.51
CA ARG A 86 7.75 25.07 -0.96
C ARG A 86 7.87 24.63 -2.42
N ALA A 87 7.10 23.62 -2.83
CA ALA A 87 7.05 23.18 -4.23
C ALA A 87 6.58 24.32 -5.16
N ARG A 88 5.53 25.05 -4.76
CA ARG A 88 5.03 26.22 -5.53
C ARG A 88 6.01 27.39 -5.56
N ALA A 89 6.88 27.50 -4.57
CA ALA A 89 7.99 28.45 -4.58
C ALA A 89 9.17 28.00 -5.47
N GLY A 90 9.09 26.81 -6.08
CA GLY A 90 10.12 26.26 -6.97
C GLY A 90 11.24 25.51 -6.24
N GLU A 91 11.12 25.32 -4.92
CA GLU A 91 12.13 24.65 -4.09
C GLU A 91 12.06 23.12 -4.23
N ILE A 92 13.22 22.48 -4.29
CA ILE A 92 13.37 21.02 -4.09
C ILE A 92 13.85 20.81 -2.65
N THR A 93 13.01 20.18 -1.83
CA THR A 93 13.29 19.94 -0.41
C THR A 93 14.12 18.66 -0.21
N ALA A 94 14.60 18.44 1.02
CA ALA A 94 15.24 17.18 1.39
C ALA A 94 14.29 15.99 1.23
N GLU A 95 13.01 16.16 1.57
CA GLU A 95 11.97 15.15 1.35
C GLU A 95 11.79 14.83 -0.13
N MET A 96 11.69 15.84 -0.99
CA MET A 96 11.52 15.64 -2.44
C MET A 96 12.73 14.94 -3.07
N ALA A 97 13.95 15.30 -2.65
CA ALA A 97 15.17 14.62 -3.11
C ALA A 97 15.26 13.16 -2.63
N PHE A 98 14.85 12.91 -1.38
CA PHE A 98 14.77 11.55 -0.82
C PHE A 98 13.81 10.68 -1.63
N ILE A 99 12.60 11.19 -1.89
CA ILE A 99 11.57 10.50 -2.68
C ILE A 99 12.04 10.25 -4.11
N ALA A 100 12.65 11.25 -4.75
CA ALA A 100 13.18 11.12 -6.10
C ALA A 100 14.15 9.93 -6.21
N ALA A 101 15.06 9.80 -5.25
CA ALA A 101 15.96 8.66 -5.17
C ALA A 101 15.26 7.33 -4.82
N ARG A 102 14.19 7.36 -4.01
CA ARG A 102 13.43 6.18 -3.58
C ARG A 102 12.53 5.62 -4.69
N GLU A 103 11.93 6.49 -5.50
CA GLU A 103 11.07 6.16 -6.65
C GLU A 103 11.87 5.99 -7.95
N ASP A 104 13.17 6.29 -7.94
CA ASP A 104 14.05 6.29 -9.12
C ASP A 104 13.56 7.26 -10.21
N MET A 105 13.16 8.47 -9.77
CA MET A 105 12.60 9.54 -10.61
C MET A 105 13.35 10.88 -10.40
N SER A 106 13.10 11.87 -11.26
CA SER A 106 13.67 13.20 -11.09
C SER A 106 13.02 13.97 -9.93
N ALA A 107 13.80 14.74 -9.18
CA ALA A 107 13.28 15.60 -8.12
C ALA A 107 12.38 16.73 -8.64
N GLU A 108 12.57 17.17 -9.89
CA GLU A 108 11.70 18.13 -10.57
C GLU A 108 10.29 17.57 -10.78
N LEU A 109 10.16 16.30 -11.19
CA LEU A 109 8.86 15.63 -11.32
C LEU A 109 8.14 15.58 -9.97
N VAL A 110 8.86 15.20 -8.91
CA VAL A 110 8.34 15.17 -7.55
C VAL A 110 7.81 16.56 -7.14
N ARG A 111 8.64 17.59 -7.29
CA ARG A 111 8.24 18.98 -7.00
C ARG A 111 7.03 19.40 -7.83
N ASP A 112 7.02 19.14 -9.13
CA ASP A 112 5.96 19.61 -10.03
C ASP A 112 4.60 18.97 -9.73
N GLU A 113 4.56 17.67 -9.43
CA GLU A 113 3.32 17.00 -9.04
C GLU A 113 2.82 17.49 -7.66
N VAL A 114 3.73 17.75 -6.71
CA VAL A 114 3.38 18.36 -5.41
C VAL A 114 2.89 19.79 -5.59
N ALA A 115 3.55 20.62 -6.40
CA ALA A 115 3.16 22.03 -6.62
C ALA A 115 1.75 22.17 -7.24
N ARG A 116 1.39 21.24 -8.12
CA ARG A 116 0.05 21.12 -8.72
C ARG A 116 -0.98 20.54 -7.75
N GLY A 117 -0.54 19.95 -6.65
CA GLY A 117 -1.40 19.25 -5.69
C GLY A 117 -1.97 17.95 -6.25
N ARG A 118 -1.22 17.29 -7.14
CA ARG A 118 -1.49 15.94 -7.69
C ARG A 118 -0.68 14.85 -7.00
N ALA A 119 0.22 15.26 -6.11
CA ALA A 119 0.91 14.40 -5.17
C ALA A 119 1.02 15.10 -3.81
N VAL A 120 1.11 14.31 -2.75
CA VAL A 120 1.35 14.78 -1.38
C VAL A 120 2.51 14.02 -0.75
N ILE A 121 3.20 14.69 0.17
CA ILE A 121 4.29 14.14 0.98
C ILE A 121 3.87 14.34 2.45
N PRO A 122 3.19 13.35 3.07
CA PRO A 122 2.81 13.44 4.48
C PRO A 122 4.08 13.37 5.34
N ALA A 123 4.51 14.53 5.86
CA ALA A 123 5.78 14.67 6.57
C ALA A 123 5.67 15.80 7.59
N ASN A 124 4.90 15.56 8.65
CA ASN A 124 4.74 16.54 9.72
C ASN A 124 6.12 16.90 10.30
N HIS A 125 6.36 18.18 10.56
CA HIS A 125 7.65 18.68 11.10
C HIS A 125 8.05 18.05 12.45
N HIS A 126 7.07 17.47 13.15
CA HIS A 126 7.21 16.78 14.43
C HIS A 126 7.37 15.26 14.31
N HIS A 127 7.47 14.69 13.10
CA HIS A 127 7.75 13.27 12.87
C HIS A 127 9.05 13.06 12.08
N PRO A 128 10.21 13.42 12.69
CA PRO A 128 11.50 13.25 12.05
C PRO A 128 11.93 11.78 11.89
N GLU A 129 11.28 10.83 12.56
CA GLU A 129 11.55 9.39 12.46
C GLU A 129 11.07 8.79 11.13
N SER A 130 10.07 9.41 10.49
CA SER A 130 9.51 8.93 9.23
C SER A 130 10.49 9.11 8.06
N GLU A 131 10.69 8.04 7.31
CA GLU A 131 11.39 8.02 6.03
C GLU A 131 10.46 8.54 4.92
N PRO A 132 10.76 9.68 4.26
CA PRO A 132 9.83 10.32 3.33
C PRO A 132 9.35 9.40 2.20
N MET A 133 8.07 9.53 1.85
CA MET A 133 7.42 8.84 0.75
C MET A 133 6.41 9.78 0.08
N ILE A 134 5.95 9.41 -1.11
CA ILE A 134 5.01 10.22 -1.90
C ILE A 134 3.76 9.44 -2.28
N ILE A 135 2.63 10.14 -2.25
CA ILE A 135 1.33 9.62 -2.66
C ILE A 135 0.86 10.45 -3.86
N GLY A 136 0.81 9.85 -5.05
CA GLY A 136 0.29 10.47 -6.26
C GLY A 136 0.24 9.50 -7.43
N LYS A 137 -0.67 9.74 -8.37
CA LYS A 137 -0.94 8.87 -9.55
C LYS A 137 0.30 8.60 -10.42
N ALA A 138 1.23 9.55 -10.47
CA ALA A 138 2.46 9.46 -11.26
C ALA A 138 3.52 8.51 -10.68
N PHE A 139 3.37 8.09 -9.41
CA PHE A 139 4.32 7.27 -8.67
C PHE A 139 3.79 5.84 -8.47
N ALA A 140 4.58 4.98 -7.82
CA ALA A 140 4.15 3.65 -7.44
C ALA A 140 2.92 3.70 -6.53
N VAL A 141 1.97 2.78 -6.69
CA VAL A 141 0.75 2.76 -5.87
C VAL A 141 1.13 2.41 -4.42
N LYS A 142 0.64 3.21 -3.48
CA LYS A 142 0.96 3.08 -2.05
C LYS A 142 -0.13 2.30 -1.31
N VAL A 143 0.23 1.64 -0.21
CA VAL A 143 -0.68 0.83 0.61
C VAL A 143 -0.65 1.31 2.06
N ASN A 144 -1.83 1.56 2.61
CA ASN A 144 -1.99 1.86 4.04
C ASN A 144 -2.46 0.62 4.81
N ALA A 145 -1.91 0.42 6.02
CA ALA A 145 -2.43 -0.54 6.99
C ALA A 145 -3.07 0.16 8.20
N ASN A 146 -4.31 -0.21 8.53
CA ASN A 146 -4.98 0.27 9.73
C ASN A 146 -4.61 -0.58 10.94
N ILE A 147 -4.14 0.07 12.00
CA ILE A 147 -3.94 -0.53 13.31
C ILE A 147 -4.77 0.26 14.33
N GLY A 148 -4.61 -0.06 15.61
CA GLY A 148 -5.30 0.64 16.68
C GLY A 148 -5.93 -0.33 17.67
N ASN A 149 -5.96 0.11 18.92
CA ASN A 149 -6.61 -0.60 20.01
C ASN A 149 -8.14 -0.38 19.99
N SER A 150 -8.86 -1.16 20.77
CA SER A 150 -10.28 -0.91 21.03
C SER A 150 -10.57 -0.90 22.52
N ALA A 151 -11.77 -0.45 22.88
CA ALA A 151 -12.26 -0.54 24.26
C ALA A 151 -12.29 -1.97 24.82
N VAL A 152 -12.19 -3.00 23.97
CA VAL A 152 -12.39 -4.40 24.34
C VAL A 152 -11.09 -5.21 24.33
N THR A 153 -10.11 -4.84 23.50
CA THR A 153 -8.89 -5.63 23.28
C THR A 153 -7.69 -4.78 22.83
N SER A 154 -6.50 -5.38 22.92
CA SER A 154 -5.18 -4.84 22.55
C SER A 154 -4.47 -3.99 23.61
N SER A 155 -3.16 -3.85 23.46
CA SER A 155 -2.23 -3.13 24.32
C SER A 155 -1.23 -2.32 23.50
N ILE A 156 -0.53 -1.36 24.13
CA ILE A 156 0.49 -0.54 23.47
C ILE A 156 1.56 -1.42 22.78
N ALA A 157 1.99 -2.51 23.44
CA ALA A 157 2.99 -3.43 22.88
C ALA A 157 2.51 -4.08 21.58
N GLU A 158 1.26 -4.55 21.56
CA GLU A 158 0.65 -5.21 20.41
C GLU A 158 0.43 -4.23 19.25
N GLU A 159 0.09 -2.96 19.53
CA GLU A 159 -0.03 -1.95 18.48
C GLU A 159 1.31 -1.59 17.86
N VAL A 160 2.38 -1.48 18.67
CA VAL A 160 3.74 -1.27 18.16
C VAL A 160 4.21 -2.48 17.34
N ASP A 161 3.97 -3.72 17.80
CA ASP A 161 4.28 -4.92 17.02
C ASP A 161 3.50 -4.98 15.70
N LYS A 162 2.20 -4.65 15.71
CA LYS A 162 1.40 -4.59 14.47
C LYS A 162 1.92 -3.53 13.50
N MET A 163 2.38 -2.38 13.99
CA MET A 163 3.01 -1.36 13.15
C MET A 163 4.30 -1.89 12.50
N VAL A 164 5.21 -2.47 13.28
CA VAL A 164 6.47 -3.05 12.78
C VAL A 164 6.18 -4.19 11.80
N TRP A 165 5.17 -5.01 12.11
CA TRP A 165 4.76 -6.13 11.27
C TRP A 165 4.15 -5.67 9.94
N ALA A 166 3.28 -4.66 9.95
CA ALA A 166 2.68 -4.12 8.73
C ALA A 166 3.73 -3.49 7.81
N THR A 167 4.62 -2.66 8.36
CA THR A 167 5.68 -1.99 7.60
C THR A 167 6.70 -2.97 7.05
N ARG A 168 7.03 -4.05 7.80
CA ARG A 168 7.87 -5.16 7.32
C ARG A 168 7.34 -5.78 6.02
N TRP A 169 6.02 -5.93 5.90
CA TRP A 169 5.39 -6.60 4.76
C TRP A 169 5.05 -5.65 3.61
N GLY A 170 5.33 -4.35 3.75
CA GLY A 170 5.24 -3.39 2.66
C GLY A 170 4.20 -2.28 2.84
N ALA A 171 3.58 -2.13 4.03
CA ALA A 171 2.72 -0.99 4.29
C ALA A 171 3.53 0.31 4.18
N ASP A 172 3.12 1.19 3.25
CA ASP A 172 3.79 2.46 2.94
C ASP A 172 3.37 3.59 3.89
N THR A 173 2.19 3.46 4.49
CA THR A 173 1.71 4.26 5.62
C THR A 173 0.97 3.36 6.61
N ILE A 174 0.76 3.86 7.82
CA ILE A 174 -0.18 3.26 8.76
C ILE A 174 -1.19 4.30 9.25
N MET A 175 -2.33 3.84 9.76
CA MET A 175 -3.23 4.68 10.55
C MET A 175 -3.45 4.10 11.94
N ASP A 176 -3.32 4.95 12.95
CA ASP A 176 -3.79 4.65 14.30
C ASP A 176 -5.28 4.99 14.42
N LEU A 177 -6.10 3.94 14.39
CA LEU A 177 -7.56 4.02 14.56
C LEU A 177 -8.00 3.64 15.98
N SER A 178 -7.08 3.75 16.96
CA SER A 178 -7.33 3.44 18.37
C SER A 178 -8.58 4.12 18.92
N THR A 179 -9.32 3.37 19.73
CA THR A 179 -10.54 3.83 20.41
C THR A 179 -10.56 3.37 21.87
N GLY A 180 -11.17 4.16 22.75
CA GLY A 180 -11.18 3.90 24.18
C GLY A 180 -10.01 4.52 24.93
N LYS A 181 -9.32 3.73 25.78
CA LYS A 181 -8.34 4.25 26.75
C LYS A 181 -6.95 4.41 26.15
N ASN A 182 -6.17 5.34 26.71
CA ASN A 182 -4.76 5.55 26.41
C ASN A 182 -4.46 5.80 24.91
N ILE A 183 -5.40 6.44 24.19
CA ILE A 183 -5.22 6.78 22.76
C ILE A 183 -3.97 7.63 22.54
N HIS A 184 -3.77 8.65 23.38
CA HIS A 184 -2.63 9.56 23.29
C HIS A 184 -1.30 8.82 23.46
N GLU A 185 -1.19 8.02 24.52
CA GLU A 185 0.03 7.28 24.84
C GLU A 185 0.32 6.20 23.80
N THR A 186 -0.70 5.48 23.34
CA THR A 186 -0.54 4.43 22.31
C THR A 186 0.02 5.05 21.03
N ARG A 187 -0.53 6.18 20.59
CA ARG A 187 -0.07 6.91 19.42
C ARG A 187 1.35 7.47 19.58
N GLU A 188 1.72 7.94 20.77
CA GLU A 188 3.08 8.41 21.04
C GLU A 188 4.11 7.30 20.81
N TRP A 189 3.84 6.10 21.35
CA TRP A 189 4.70 4.94 21.13
C TRP A 189 4.75 4.54 19.66
N ILE A 190 3.64 4.62 18.92
CA ILE A 190 3.59 4.32 17.49
C ILE A 190 4.45 5.33 16.70
N LEU A 191 4.23 6.64 16.88
CA LEU A 191 4.91 7.71 16.14
C LEU A 191 6.43 7.65 16.36
N ARG A 192 6.88 7.60 17.62
CA ARG A 192 8.32 7.55 17.94
C ARG A 192 9.01 6.30 17.39
N ASN A 193 8.24 5.28 17.01
CA ASN A 193 8.75 4.03 16.47
C ASN A 193 8.39 3.82 14.99
N SER A 194 7.70 4.75 14.33
CA SER A 194 7.25 4.52 12.96
C SER A 194 8.27 5.02 11.95
N PRO A 195 8.74 4.17 11.02
CA PRO A 195 9.56 4.62 9.91
C PRO A 195 8.72 5.16 8.74
N VAL A 196 7.39 5.09 8.83
CA VAL A 196 6.45 5.48 7.76
C VAL A 196 5.48 6.55 8.26
N PRO A 197 4.80 7.29 7.37
CA PRO A 197 3.80 8.24 7.80
C PRO A 197 2.65 7.61 8.60
N VAL A 198 2.22 8.29 9.66
CA VAL A 198 1.13 7.87 10.55
C VAL A 198 -0.07 8.78 10.37
N GLY A 199 -1.21 8.18 10.00
CA GLY A 199 -2.49 8.85 9.92
C GLY A 199 -3.40 8.61 11.13
N THR A 200 -4.38 9.49 11.32
CA THR A 200 -5.42 9.34 12.35
C THR A 200 -6.79 9.81 11.86
N VAL A 201 -7.82 9.55 12.68
CA VAL A 201 -9.14 10.18 12.54
C VAL A 201 -9.43 10.98 13.83
N PRO A 202 -9.12 12.29 13.89
CA PRO A 202 -9.16 13.05 15.15
C PRO A 202 -10.50 13.03 15.88
N ILE A 203 -11.61 12.85 15.14
CA ILE A 203 -12.95 12.77 15.73
C ILE A 203 -13.12 11.58 16.69
N TYR A 204 -12.33 10.50 16.54
CA TYR A 204 -12.41 9.34 17.43
C TYR A 204 -11.91 9.68 18.83
N GLN A 205 -10.77 10.37 18.93
CA GLN A 205 -10.27 10.82 20.22
C GLN A 205 -11.13 11.96 20.79
N ALA A 206 -11.61 12.89 19.94
CA ALA A 206 -12.51 13.95 20.39
C ALA A 206 -13.80 13.37 21.00
N LEU A 207 -14.35 12.31 20.41
CA LEU A 207 -15.52 11.60 20.92
C LEU A 207 -15.27 10.96 22.29
N GLU A 208 -14.08 10.38 22.52
CA GLU A 208 -13.70 9.83 23.83
C GLU A 208 -13.58 10.93 24.90
N LYS A 209 -13.11 12.14 24.55
CA LYS A 209 -13.07 13.28 25.47
C LYS A 209 -14.46 13.70 25.96
N VAL A 210 -15.50 13.44 25.16
CA VAL A 210 -16.92 13.65 25.53
C VAL A 210 -17.65 12.36 25.90
N LYS A 211 -16.90 11.32 26.30
CA LYS A 211 -17.42 10.04 26.82
C LYS A 211 -18.36 9.31 25.86
N GLY A 212 -18.11 9.41 24.56
CA GLY A 212 -18.89 8.69 23.55
C GLY A 212 -20.18 9.39 23.13
N ASP A 213 -20.51 10.57 23.66
CA ASP A 213 -21.71 11.30 23.25
C ASP A 213 -21.39 12.23 22.08
N PRO A 214 -21.83 11.91 20.84
CA PRO A 214 -21.56 12.74 19.69
C PRO A 214 -22.22 14.11 19.81
N THR A 215 -23.27 14.30 20.62
CA THR A 215 -23.97 15.59 20.75
C THR A 215 -23.21 16.61 21.58
N GLU A 216 -22.29 16.15 22.43
CA GLU A 216 -21.44 16.99 23.29
C GLU A 216 -20.15 17.45 22.58
N LEU A 217 -19.91 17.02 21.34
CA LEU A 217 -18.79 17.51 20.54
C LEU A 217 -18.95 19.00 20.22
N THR A 218 -17.84 19.73 20.33
CA THR A 218 -17.74 21.13 19.88
C THR A 218 -16.51 21.32 19.01
N TRP A 219 -16.46 22.44 18.28
CA TRP A 219 -15.30 22.82 17.50
C TRP A 219 -14.04 22.91 18.39
N GLU A 220 -14.15 23.48 19.59
CA GLU A 220 -13.01 23.67 20.50
C GLU A 220 -12.41 22.33 20.93
N ILE A 221 -13.24 21.35 21.31
CA ILE A 221 -12.77 20.02 21.69
C ILE A 221 -12.08 19.32 20.52
N TYR A 222 -12.64 19.45 19.32
CA TYR A 222 -12.04 18.88 18.12
C TYR A 222 -10.72 19.56 17.76
N ARG A 223 -10.70 20.90 17.72
CA ARG A 223 -9.52 21.72 17.43
C ARG A 223 -8.37 21.41 18.39
N ASP A 224 -8.65 21.37 19.70
CA ASP A 224 -7.64 21.06 20.71
C ASP A 224 -7.10 19.63 20.53
N THR A 225 -7.95 18.69 20.08
CA THR A 225 -7.52 17.31 19.74
C THR A 225 -6.65 17.28 18.48
N VAL A 226 -6.98 18.07 17.46
CA VAL A 226 -6.15 18.20 16.26
C VAL A 226 -4.78 18.76 16.62
N ILE A 227 -4.71 19.84 17.40
CA ILE A 227 -3.44 20.46 17.81
C ILE A 227 -2.60 19.46 18.60
N GLU A 228 -3.20 18.76 19.57
CA GLU A 228 -2.53 17.71 20.34
C GLU A 228 -1.87 16.67 19.41
N GLN A 229 -2.58 16.21 18.37
CA GLN A 229 -2.06 15.22 17.43
C GLN A 229 -1.01 15.81 16.47
N CYS A 230 -1.16 17.07 16.06
CA CYS A 230 -0.15 17.77 15.26
C CYS A 230 1.18 17.86 16.02
N GLU A 231 1.14 18.20 17.31
CA GLU A 231 2.33 18.34 18.16
C GLU A 231 3.04 17.00 18.41
N GLN A 232 2.29 15.89 18.43
CA GLN A 232 2.88 14.54 18.51
C GLN A 232 3.61 14.14 17.23
N GLY A 233 3.16 14.63 16.06
CA GLY A 233 3.76 14.30 14.76
C GLY A 233 2.85 13.50 13.81
N VAL A 234 1.53 13.51 13.98
CA VAL A 234 0.63 12.86 13.00
C VAL A 234 0.81 13.51 11.62
N ASP A 235 1.07 12.72 10.58
CA ASP A 235 1.42 13.21 9.23
C ASP A 235 0.21 13.58 8.37
N TYR A 236 -0.90 12.86 8.57
CA TYR A 236 -2.15 13.14 7.89
C TYR A 236 -3.35 12.80 8.75
N MET A 237 -4.45 13.50 8.51
CA MET A 237 -5.67 13.31 9.31
C MET A 237 -6.88 13.18 8.40
N THR A 238 -7.68 12.15 8.68
CA THR A 238 -8.99 11.97 8.06
C THR A 238 -9.99 12.95 8.66
N VAL A 239 -10.49 13.88 7.85
CA VAL A 239 -11.45 14.91 8.24
C VAL A 239 -12.73 14.76 7.43
N HIS A 240 -13.83 14.45 8.11
CA HIS A 240 -15.15 14.21 7.52
C HIS A 240 -15.94 15.52 7.29
N ALA A 241 -15.27 16.54 6.74
CA ALA A 241 -15.86 17.86 6.52
C ALA A 241 -16.87 17.88 5.36
N GLY A 242 -16.93 16.84 4.53
CA GLY A 242 -17.94 16.70 3.46
C GLY A 242 -19.30 16.17 3.93
N VAL A 243 -19.43 15.72 5.18
CA VAL A 243 -20.70 15.24 5.75
C VAL A 243 -21.54 16.43 6.16
N LEU A 244 -22.34 16.93 5.22
CA LEU A 244 -23.20 18.10 5.44
C LEU A 244 -24.60 17.70 5.88
N LEU A 245 -25.23 18.54 6.70
CA LEU A 245 -26.58 18.32 7.24
C LEU A 245 -27.58 17.98 6.12
N ARG A 246 -27.50 18.70 5.00
CA ARG A 246 -28.38 18.52 3.83
C ARG A 246 -28.17 17.20 3.08
N TYR A 247 -27.06 16.50 3.30
CA TYR A 247 -26.78 15.21 2.66
C TYR A 247 -27.25 14.02 3.48
N VAL A 248 -27.40 14.16 4.79
CA VAL A 248 -27.86 13.07 5.67
C VAL A 248 -29.20 12.46 5.20
N PRO A 249 -30.22 13.24 4.77
CA PRO A 249 -31.46 12.65 4.25
C PRO A 249 -31.30 11.83 2.96
N LEU A 250 -30.24 12.04 2.18
CA LEU A 250 -29.99 11.29 0.95
C LEU A 250 -29.68 9.82 1.25
N THR A 251 -29.17 9.50 2.44
CA THR A 251 -28.83 8.13 2.85
C THR A 251 -30.05 7.36 3.37
N ALA A 252 -31.22 7.98 3.52
CA ALA A 252 -32.40 7.36 4.12
C ALA A 252 -32.94 6.14 3.34
N LYS A 253 -32.60 6.03 2.06
CA LYS A 253 -33.01 4.90 1.19
C LYS A 253 -31.91 3.87 0.95
N ARG A 254 -30.73 4.05 1.55
CA ARG A 254 -29.64 3.08 1.42
C ARG A 254 -29.97 1.77 2.12
N VAL A 255 -29.42 0.68 1.60
CA VAL A 255 -29.50 -0.65 2.22
C VAL A 255 -28.68 -0.69 3.50
N THR A 256 -27.49 -0.09 3.49
CA THR A 256 -26.55 -0.12 4.62
C THR A 256 -26.33 1.23 5.30
N GLY A 257 -27.05 2.27 4.89
CA GLY A 257 -27.01 3.58 5.54
C GLY A 257 -25.63 4.27 5.44
N ILE A 258 -25.16 4.77 6.59
CA ILE A 258 -23.84 5.41 6.74
C ILE A 258 -22.93 4.44 7.47
N VAL A 259 -21.94 3.89 6.75
CA VAL A 259 -20.99 2.90 7.30
C VAL A 259 -19.66 3.50 7.75
N SER A 260 -19.42 4.78 7.45
CA SER A 260 -18.27 5.49 8.02
C SER A 260 -18.50 5.77 9.50
N ARG A 261 -17.59 5.33 10.37
CA ARG A 261 -17.63 5.68 11.80
C ARG A 261 -17.54 7.19 12.01
N GLY A 262 -16.55 7.86 11.40
CA GLY A 262 -16.44 9.32 11.50
C GLY A 262 -17.63 10.05 10.86
N GLY A 263 -18.12 9.55 9.72
CA GLY A 263 -19.27 10.14 9.04
C GLY A 263 -20.57 10.01 9.84
N SER A 264 -20.82 8.86 10.46
CA SER A 264 -21.99 8.64 11.33
C SER A 264 -21.96 9.49 12.60
N ILE A 265 -20.78 9.71 13.20
CA ILE A 265 -20.60 10.65 14.32
C ILE A 265 -21.02 12.07 13.91
N MET A 266 -20.53 12.53 12.76
CA MET A 266 -20.86 13.87 12.25
C MET A 266 -22.33 14.00 11.86
N ALA A 267 -22.92 12.97 11.24
CA ALA A 267 -24.34 12.95 10.93
C ALA A 267 -25.20 13.03 12.20
N ALA A 268 -24.84 12.28 13.25
CA ALA A 268 -25.54 12.31 14.54
C ALA A 268 -25.47 13.70 15.18
N TRP A 269 -24.29 14.34 15.19
CA TRP A 269 -24.13 15.71 15.69
C TRP A 269 -24.98 16.71 14.89
N CYS A 270 -24.94 16.65 13.56
CA CYS A 270 -25.71 17.55 12.69
C CYS A 270 -27.22 17.41 12.93
N LEU A 271 -27.72 16.18 13.10
CA LEU A 271 -29.14 15.92 13.36
C LEU A 271 -29.57 16.39 14.75
N ALA A 272 -28.75 16.16 15.78
CA ALA A 272 -29.06 16.55 17.16
C ALA A 272 -29.17 18.07 17.32
N HIS A 273 -28.27 18.81 16.66
CA HIS A 273 -28.24 20.28 16.76
C HIS A 273 -29.03 20.98 15.65
N HIS A 274 -29.40 20.26 14.59
CA HIS A 274 -29.95 20.79 13.35
C HIS A 274 -29.12 21.96 12.79
N ARG A 275 -27.79 21.78 12.79
CA ARG A 275 -26.78 22.74 12.33
C ARG A 275 -25.87 22.09 11.30
N GLU A 276 -25.26 22.93 10.46
CA GLU A 276 -24.25 22.47 9.51
C GLU A 276 -23.00 21.97 10.25
N SER A 277 -22.32 20.99 9.67
CA SER A 277 -21.11 20.37 10.21
C SER A 277 -20.09 21.40 10.70
N PHE A 278 -19.71 21.34 11.98
CA PHE A 278 -18.72 22.24 12.53
C PHE A 278 -17.33 22.06 11.89
N LEU A 279 -17.06 20.89 11.29
CA LEU A 279 -15.83 20.63 10.52
C LEU A 279 -15.84 21.43 9.21
N TYR A 280 -17.00 21.52 8.56
CA TYR A 280 -17.18 22.30 7.33
C TYR A 280 -17.13 23.81 7.63
N THR A 281 -17.86 24.28 8.64
CA THR A 281 -17.96 25.72 8.93
C THR A 281 -16.68 26.34 9.47
N ASN A 282 -15.77 25.54 10.05
CA ASN A 282 -14.48 25.99 10.59
C ASN A 282 -13.30 25.46 9.75
N PHE A 283 -13.54 25.06 8.49
CA PHE A 283 -12.53 24.40 7.67
C PHE A 283 -11.31 25.28 7.38
N GLU A 284 -11.49 26.60 7.21
CA GLU A 284 -10.36 27.53 7.02
C GLU A 284 -9.44 27.60 8.25
N GLU A 285 -10.00 27.65 9.46
CA GLU A 285 -9.21 27.60 10.71
C GLU A 285 -8.44 26.27 10.82
N LEU A 286 -9.07 25.16 10.40
CA LEU A 286 -8.41 23.86 10.34
C LEU A 286 -7.24 23.85 9.33
N CYS A 287 -7.40 24.52 8.19
CA CYS A 287 -6.34 24.65 7.19
C CYS A 287 -5.13 25.41 7.75
N ASP A 288 -5.35 26.48 8.50
CA ASP A 288 -4.27 27.25 9.14
C ASP A 288 -3.50 26.41 10.18
N ILE A 289 -4.19 25.53 10.90
CA ILE A 289 -3.55 24.59 11.81
C ILE A 289 -2.71 23.59 11.01
N PHE A 290 -3.28 22.92 10.01
CA PHE A 290 -2.57 21.89 9.23
C PHE A 290 -1.35 22.46 8.52
N ALA A 291 -1.46 23.65 7.92
CA ALA A 291 -0.36 24.31 7.24
C ALA A 291 0.80 24.68 8.18
N ARG A 292 0.55 24.90 9.48
CA ARG A 292 1.59 25.20 10.46
C ARG A 292 2.52 24.02 10.72
N TYR A 293 1.98 22.80 10.73
CA TYR A 293 2.72 21.58 11.07
C TYR A 293 3.06 20.72 9.84
N ASP A 294 2.57 21.10 8.66
CA ASP A 294 2.60 20.30 7.42
C ASP A 294 1.87 18.96 7.54
N VAL A 295 0.70 18.99 8.19
CA VAL A 295 -0.23 17.87 8.22
C VAL A 295 -1.00 17.85 6.90
N THR A 296 -1.06 16.68 6.26
CA THR A 296 -1.83 16.46 5.04
C THR A 296 -3.29 16.20 5.37
N PHE A 297 -4.22 16.85 4.67
CA PHE A 297 -5.62 16.48 4.72
C PHE A 297 -5.84 15.16 4.00
N SER A 298 -6.48 14.22 4.70
CA SER A 298 -7.21 13.12 4.07
C SER A 298 -8.70 13.47 4.16
N LEU A 299 -9.28 14.00 3.09
CA LEU A 299 -10.69 14.43 3.12
C LEU A 299 -11.59 13.20 3.10
N GLY A 300 -12.21 12.90 4.25
CA GLY A 300 -12.88 11.64 4.53
C GLY A 300 -14.18 11.44 3.76
N ASP A 301 -14.44 10.18 3.37
CA ASP A 301 -15.63 9.74 2.64
C ASP A 301 -16.74 9.28 3.59
N GLY A 302 -17.24 10.21 4.41
CA GLY A 302 -18.23 9.93 5.45
C GLY A 302 -19.53 9.32 4.95
N LEU A 303 -19.87 9.52 3.68
CA LEU A 303 -21.03 8.98 2.98
C LEU A 303 -20.63 7.92 1.93
N ARG A 304 -19.49 7.23 2.07
CA ARG A 304 -19.16 6.08 1.21
C ARG A 304 -20.22 4.96 1.27
N PRO A 305 -20.34 4.14 0.21
CA PRO A 305 -21.24 2.99 0.19
C PRO A 305 -20.68 1.82 0.99
N GLY A 306 -21.54 1.21 1.82
CA GLY A 306 -21.24 -0.01 2.60
C GLY A 306 -21.86 -1.29 2.04
N SER A 307 -22.45 -1.20 0.85
CA SER A 307 -22.91 -2.34 0.06
C SER A 307 -22.89 -1.99 -1.42
N ILE A 308 -22.85 -3.02 -2.26
CA ILE A 308 -22.94 -2.88 -3.72
C ILE A 308 -24.21 -2.13 -4.15
N ALA A 309 -25.29 -2.26 -3.38
CA ALA A 309 -26.57 -1.60 -3.67
C ALA A 309 -26.50 -0.07 -3.54
N ASP A 310 -25.66 0.43 -2.63
CA ASP A 310 -25.54 1.85 -2.31
C ASP A 310 -24.47 2.56 -3.17
N ALA A 311 -23.76 1.81 -4.02
CA ALA A 311 -22.66 2.30 -4.86
C ALA A 311 -23.09 3.33 -5.90
N ASN A 312 -22.36 4.44 -5.97
CA ASN A 312 -22.52 5.57 -6.89
C ASN A 312 -23.87 6.31 -6.69
N ASP A 313 -24.38 6.32 -5.46
CA ASP A 313 -25.63 7.00 -5.16
C ASP A 313 -25.48 8.54 -5.01
N ALA A 314 -26.61 9.21 -4.80
CA ALA A 314 -26.64 10.66 -4.69
C ALA A 314 -25.88 11.19 -3.46
N ALA A 315 -25.88 10.46 -2.34
CA ALA A 315 -25.20 10.87 -1.12
C ALA A 315 -23.68 10.85 -1.29
N GLN A 316 -23.16 9.75 -1.85
CA GLN A 316 -21.73 9.58 -2.12
C GLN A 316 -21.19 10.71 -3.02
N PHE A 317 -21.84 10.95 -4.16
CA PHE A 317 -21.35 11.98 -5.09
C PHE A 317 -21.64 13.41 -4.65
N ALA A 318 -22.62 13.63 -3.76
CA ALA A 318 -22.82 14.94 -3.14
C ALA A 318 -21.66 15.30 -2.18
N GLU A 319 -21.20 14.32 -1.39
CA GLU A 319 -20.01 14.49 -0.57
C GLU A 319 -18.77 14.71 -1.45
N LEU A 320 -18.52 13.86 -2.47
CA LEU A 320 -17.36 14.01 -3.35
C LEU A 320 -17.24 15.41 -3.98
N ARG A 321 -18.35 15.98 -4.46
CA ARG A 321 -18.38 17.37 -4.96
C ARG A 321 -17.96 18.39 -3.90
N THR A 322 -18.34 18.16 -2.65
CA THR A 322 -17.97 19.02 -1.52
C THR A 322 -16.49 18.84 -1.17
N LEU A 323 -15.94 17.63 -1.24
CA LEU A 323 -14.50 17.42 -1.05
C LEU A 323 -13.68 18.16 -2.11
N GLY A 324 -14.17 18.25 -3.36
CA GLY A 324 -13.55 19.08 -4.39
C GLY A 324 -13.55 20.58 -4.08
N GLU A 325 -14.61 21.11 -3.48
CA GLU A 325 -14.66 22.48 -2.96
C GLU A 325 -13.63 22.69 -1.84
N LEU A 326 -13.63 21.79 -0.84
CA LEU A 326 -12.71 21.85 0.30
C LEU A 326 -11.25 21.70 -0.11
N THR A 327 -10.97 20.92 -1.16
CA THR A 327 -9.63 20.76 -1.73
C THR A 327 -9.08 22.09 -2.23
N LYS A 328 -9.90 22.89 -2.93
CA LYS A 328 -9.49 24.22 -3.41
C LYS A 328 -9.16 25.15 -2.25
N ILE A 329 -9.97 25.12 -1.19
CA ILE A 329 -9.76 25.92 0.02
C ILE A 329 -8.45 25.50 0.69
N ALA A 330 -8.26 24.22 0.99
CA ALA A 330 -7.05 23.74 1.65
C ALA A 330 -5.77 24.03 0.83
N LYS A 331 -5.81 23.79 -0.50
CA LYS A 331 -4.71 24.14 -1.41
C LYS A 331 -4.43 25.64 -1.43
N ALA A 332 -5.44 26.52 -1.26
CA ALA A 332 -5.25 27.97 -1.20
C ALA A 332 -4.54 28.42 0.09
N HIS A 333 -4.80 27.75 1.22
CA HIS A 333 -4.05 27.93 2.48
C HIS A 333 -2.66 27.26 2.44
N GLY A 334 -2.36 26.51 1.38
CA GLY A 334 -1.10 25.80 1.22
C GLY A 334 -1.03 24.48 1.99
N ALA A 335 -2.15 23.95 2.49
CA ALA A 335 -2.19 22.60 3.04
C ALA A 335 -2.18 21.55 1.92
N GLN A 336 -1.52 20.42 2.16
CA GLN A 336 -1.52 19.26 1.28
C GLN A 336 -2.85 18.51 1.41
N VAL A 337 -3.36 17.92 0.32
CA VAL A 337 -4.69 17.27 0.30
C VAL A 337 -4.66 16.00 -0.52
N MET A 338 -5.21 14.92 0.04
CA MET A 338 -5.67 13.73 -0.65
C MET A 338 -7.16 13.49 -0.33
N ILE A 339 -7.85 12.76 -1.21
CA ILE A 339 -9.30 12.49 -1.13
C ILE A 339 -9.52 11.04 -0.74
N GLU A 340 -10.35 10.77 0.26
CA GLU A 340 -10.80 9.41 0.53
C GLU A 340 -11.92 8.99 -0.41
N GLY A 341 -11.93 7.71 -0.76
CA GLY A 341 -12.81 7.12 -1.77
C GLY A 341 -13.41 5.79 -1.34
N PRO A 342 -14.42 5.33 -2.10
CA PRO A 342 -15.45 4.41 -1.63
C PRO A 342 -14.98 3.04 -1.14
N GLY A 343 -15.89 2.42 -0.40
CA GLY A 343 -15.81 1.06 0.14
C GLY A 343 -16.35 -0.01 -0.80
N HIS A 344 -17.67 -0.15 -0.97
CA HIS A 344 -18.27 -1.27 -1.71
C HIS A 344 -18.76 -0.83 -3.09
N ILE A 345 -18.09 -1.26 -4.16
CA ILE A 345 -18.38 -0.82 -5.54
C ILE A 345 -18.27 -2.03 -6.50
N PRO A 346 -19.34 -2.38 -7.24
CA PRO A 346 -19.25 -3.45 -8.24
C PRO A 346 -18.36 -3.01 -9.41
N MET A 347 -17.59 -3.94 -9.99
CA MET A 347 -16.52 -3.62 -10.95
C MET A 347 -16.90 -2.63 -12.07
N HIS A 348 -18.10 -2.76 -12.64
CA HIS A 348 -18.58 -1.89 -13.73
C HIS A 348 -18.76 -0.41 -13.33
N LYS A 349 -18.76 -0.09 -12.03
CA LYS A 349 -18.90 1.27 -11.48
C LYS A 349 -17.57 1.87 -10.99
N ILE A 350 -16.49 1.09 -10.93
CA ILE A 350 -15.22 1.51 -10.30
C ILE A 350 -14.59 2.70 -11.04
N VAL A 351 -14.39 2.58 -12.35
CA VAL A 351 -13.69 3.60 -13.15
C VAL A 351 -14.40 4.96 -13.14
N GLU A 352 -15.74 4.96 -13.02
CA GLU A 352 -16.51 6.21 -12.89
C GLU A 352 -16.14 7.00 -11.63
N ASN A 353 -15.82 6.32 -10.53
CA ASN A 353 -15.43 6.99 -9.29
C ASN A 353 -14.12 7.76 -9.44
N VAL A 354 -13.11 7.17 -10.09
CA VAL A 354 -11.83 7.83 -10.35
C VAL A 354 -12.02 9.01 -11.30
N ARG A 355 -12.76 8.82 -12.40
CA ARG A 355 -13.03 9.91 -13.36
C ARG A 355 -13.71 11.11 -12.68
N LEU A 356 -14.69 10.86 -11.81
CA LEU A 356 -15.39 11.92 -11.09
C LEU A 356 -14.52 12.58 -10.03
N GLU A 357 -13.68 11.82 -9.33
CA GLU A 357 -12.74 12.39 -8.38
C GLU A 357 -11.74 13.32 -9.09
N GLU A 358 -11.13 12.89 -10.19
CA GLU A 358 -10.18 13.73 -10.95
C GLU A 358 -10.84 15.02 -11.45
N GLU A 359 -12.06 14.92 -11.98
CA GLU A 359 -12.84 16.06 -12.49
C GLU A 359 -13.23 17.06 -11.39
N LEU A 360 -13.61 16.57 -10.22
CA LEU A 360 -14.18 17.38 -9.14
C LEU A 360 -13.12 17.90 -8.17
N CYS A 361 -12.04 17.15 -7.95
CA CYS A 361 -11.04 17.36 -6.91
C CYS A 361 -9.68 17.84 -7.43
N GLU A 362 -9.62 18.31 -8.68
CA GLU A 362 -8.40 18.86 -9.30
C GLU A 362 -7.24 17.86 -9.33
N GLU A 363 -7.55 16.60 -9.69
CA GLU A 363 -6.60 15.48 -9.73
C GLU A 363 -5.81 15.29 -8.41
N ALA A 364 -6.40 15.65 -7.26
CA ALA A 364 -5.79 15.35 -5.96
C ALA A 364 -5.56 13.83 -5.81
N PRO A 365 -4.56 13.39 -5.03
CA PRO A 365 -4.34 11.96 -4.83
C PRO A 365 -5.57 11.30 -4.23
N PHE A 366 -6.05 10.23 -4.88
CA PHE A 366 -7.19 9.45 -4.40
C PHE A 366 -6.72 8.32 -3.49
N TYR A 367 -7.43 8.10 -2.38
CA TYR A 367 -7.14 7.13 -1.32
C TYR A 367 -8.37 6.26 -1.04
N THR A 368 -8.39 4.99 -1.45
CA THR A 368 -9.64 4.18 -1.43
C THR A 368 -9.59 3.01 -0.45
N LEU A 369 -10.72 2.69 0.18
CA LEU A 369 -10.89 1.48 0.99
C LEU A 369 -11.34 0.31 0.13
N GLY A 370 -10.39 -0.43 -0.45
CA GLY A 370 -10.66 -1.40 -1.53
C GLY A 370 -10.75 -0.70 -2.88
N PRO A 371 -11.90 -0.74 -3.60
CA PRO A 371 -13.23 -1.13 -3.11
C PRO A 371 -13.53 -2.63 -3.15
N LEU A 372 -14.43 -3.10 -2.27
CA LEU A 372 -15.00 -4.45 -2.29
C LEU A 372 -15.90 -4.62 -3.53
N ALA A 373 -15.54 -5.57 -4.38
CA ALA A 373 -16.27 -5.83 -5.63
C ALA A 373 -17.57 -6.65 -5.44
N THR A 374 -17.76 -7.26 -4.26
CA THR A 374 -18.93 -8.06 -3.90
C THR A 374 -19.06 -8.18 -2.37
N ASP A 375 -20.30 -8.29 -1.87
CA ASP A 375 -20.62 -8.33 -0.43
C ASP A 375 -20.79 -9.76 0.13
N ILE A 376 -20.67 -10.79 -0.73
CA ILE A 376 -21.13 -12.15 -0.39
C ILE A 376 -20.05 -13.06 0.23
N ALA A 377 -18.87 -12.54 0.53
CA ALA A 377 -17.72 -13.34 0.97
C ALA A 377 -17.00 -12.77 2.22
N PRO A 378 -17.71 -12.51 3.34
CA PRO A 378 -17.06 -12.17 4.59
C PRO A 378 -16.06 -13.27 4.98
N ALA A 379 -15.00 -12.91 5.71
CA ALA A 379 -13.75 -13.68 5.91
C ALA A 379 -12.76 -13.62 4.73
N TYR A 380 -13.20 -13.20 3.55
CA TYR A 380 -12.39 -13.10 2.34
C TYR A 380 -12.41 -11.70 1.72
N ASP A 381 -12.73 -10.69 2.52
CA ASP A 381 -12.88 -9.33 2.02
C ASP A 381 -11.56 -8.69 1.58
N HIS A 382 -10.43 -9.15 2.11
CA HIS A 382 -9.10 -8.87 1.54
C HIS A 382 -8.99 -9.28 0.05
N ILE A 383 -9.67 -10.35 -0.38
CA ILE A 383 -9.72 -10.80 -1.79
C ILE A 383 -10.78 -10.02 -2.57
N THR A 384 -12.00 -9.89 -2.03
CA THR A 384 -13.09 -9.17 -2.72
C THR A 384 -12.69 -7.73 -3.01
N SER A 385 -11.95 -7.11 -2.09
CA SER A 385 -11.43 -5.76 -2.23
C SER A 385 -10.16 -5.67 -3.05
N ALA A 386 -9.23 -6.64 -3.01
CA ALA A 386 -8.04 -6.63 -3.86
C ALA A 386 -8.39 -6.55 -5.35
N ILE A 387 -9.50 -7.19 -5.77
CA ILE A 387 -10.03 -7.08 -7.14
C ILE A 387 -10.36 -5.63 -7.48
N GLY A 388 -11.14 -4.95 -6.65
CA GLY A 388 -11.52 -3.57 -6.91
C GLY A 388 -10.36 -2.60 -6.73
N ALA A 389 -9.48 -2.84 -5.75
CA ALA A 389 -8.29 -2.05 -5.48
C ALA A 389 -7.32 -2.05 -6.67
N ALA A 390 -7.08 -3.19 -7.31
CA ALA A 390 -6.25 -3.26 -8.51
C ALA A 390 -6.87 -2.47 -9.68
N ILE A 391 -8.19 -2.58 -9.90
CA ILE A 391 -8.91 -1.86 -10.96
C ILE A 391 -8.89 -0.34 -10.71
N ILE A 392 -9.15 0.10 -9.47
CA ILE A 392 -9.25 1.52 -9.14
C ILE A 392 -7.87 2.19 -9.15
N ALA A 393 -6.83 1.50 -8.68
CA ALA A 393 -5.45 1.97 -8.78
C ALA A 393 -4.95 2.00 -10.22
N GLN A 394 -5.30 1.01 -11.05
CA GLN A 394 -5.01 1.05 -12.49
C GLN A 394 -5.63 2.30 -13.14
N ALA A 395 -6.85 2.66 -12.72
CA ALA A 395 -7.54 3.83 -13.26
C ALA A 395 -6.96 5.17 -12.79
N GLY A 396 -6.29 5.23 -11.64
CA GLY A 396 -5.63 6.47 -11.17
C GLY A 396 -5.49 6.64 -9.66
N THR A 397 -6.05 5.75 -8.83
CA THR A 397 -5.89 5.84 -7.36
C THR A 397 -4.43 5.78 -6.92
N ALA A 398 -4.04 6.67 -6.01
CA ALA A 398 -2.66 6.84 -5.57
C ALA A 398 -2.31 5.99 -4.35
N MET A 399 -3.26 5.79 -3.43
CA MET A 399 -3.08 4.98 -2.23
C MET A 399 -4.28 4.07 -1.98
N LEU A 400 -4.01 2.86 -1.50
CA LEU A 400 -5.02 1.86 -1.20
C LEU A 400 -5.03 1.57 0.29
N CYS A 401 -6.15 1.82 0.96
CA CYS A 401 -6.36 1.35 2.32
C CYS A 401 -6.64 -0.14 2.25
N TYR A 402 -5.84 -0.92 2.96
CA TYR A 402 -6.03 -2.36 2.97
C TYR A 402 -7.39 -2.76 3.59
N VAL A 403 -7.78 -3.99 3.34
CA VAL A 403 -8.92 -4.65 3.97
C VAL A 403 -8.40 -6.01 4.42
N THR A 404 -8.68 -6.36 5.66
CA THR A 404 -8.19 -7.61 6.25
C THR A 404 -9.18 -8.75 6.02
N PRO A 405 -8.77 -10.02 6.20
CA PRO A 405 -9.73 -11.13 6.26
C PRO A 405 -10.84 -10.93 7.28
N LYS A 406 -10.58 -10.24 8.40
CA LYS A 406 -11.57 -10.00 9.47
C LYS A 406 -12.48 -8.80 9.26
N GLU A 407 -12.38 -8.10 8.14
CA GLU A 407 -13.35 -7.04 7.83
C GLU A 407 -14.79 -7.58 7.95
N HIS A 408 -15.69 -6.75 8.49
CA HIS A 408 -17.07 -7.13 8.84
C HIS A 408 -17.24 -8.22 9.93
N LEU A 409 -16.15 -8.74 10.51
CA LEU A 409 -16.20 -9.86 11.47
C LEU A 409 -15.54 -9.56 12.81
N GLY A 410 -14.47 -8.76 12.85
CA GLY A 410 -13.77 -8.45 14.10
C GLY A 410 -12.46 -7.70 13.91
N LEU A 411 -11.70 -7.57 15.00
CA LEU A 411 -10.40 -6.90 14.96
C LEU A 411 -9.31 -7.83 14.39
N PRO A 412 -8.49 -7.35 13.44
CA PRO A 412 -7.43 -8.15 12.83
C PRO A 412 -6.36 -8.49 13.86
N ASP A 413 -5.91 -9.75 13.84
CA ASP A 413 -4.71 -10.17 14.53
C ASP A 413 -3.48 -10.01 13.61
N ARG A 414 -2.32 -10.42 14.11
CA ARG A 414 -1.05 -10.31 13.41
C ARG A 414 -1.04 -11.02 12.04
N LYS A 415 -1.70 -12.17 11.91
CA LYS A 415 -1.78 -12.89 10.63
C LYS A 415 -2.67 -12.12 9.65
N ASP A 416 -3.83 -11.65 10.12
CA ASP A 416 -4.76 -10.88 9.29
C ASP A 416 -4.12 -9.59 8.74
N VAL A 417 -3.27 -8.94 9.55
CA VAL A 417 -2.48 -7.78 9.13
C VAL A 417 -1.54 -8.15 7.98
N LYS A 418 -0.77 -9.24 8.11
CA LYS A 418 0.11 -9.72 7.03
C LYS A 418 -0.68 -10.04 5.76
N ASP A 419 -1.75 -10.84 5.90
CA ASP A 419 -2.59 -11.25 4.76
C ASP A 419 -3.17 -10.03 4.02
N GLY A 420 -3.67 -9.04 4.77
CA GLY A 420 -4.17 -7.78 4.22
C GLY A 420 -3.08 -6.98 3.49
N VAL A 421 -1.91 -6.80 4.10
CA VAL A 421 -0.80 -6.05 3.48
C VAL A 421 -0.33 -6.76 2.21
N ILE A 422 -0.12 -8.07 2.24
CA ILE A 422 0.32 -8.83 1.06
C ILE A 422 -0.72 -8.76 -0.06
N ALA A 423 -2.02 -8.93 0.24
CA ALA A 423 -3.08 -8.81 -0.76
C ALA A 423 -3.07 -7.43 -1.44
N TYR A 424 -2.82 -6.37 -0.68
CA TYR A 424 -2.80 -5.02 -1.21
C TYR A 424 -1.49 -4.64 -1.91
N LYS A 425 -0.34 -5.19 -1.52
CA LYS A 425 0.90 -5.07 -2.31
C LYS A 425 0.80 -5.80 -3.63
N ILE A 426 0.08 -6.92 -3.70
CA ILE A 426 -0.28 -7.57 -4.96
C ILE A 426 -1.16 -6.63 -5.81
N ALA A 427 -2.23 -6.07 -5.24
CA ALA A 427 -3.13 -5.18 -5.97
C ALA A 427 -2.43 -3.91 -6.48
N ALA A 428 -1.62 -3.27 -5.63
CA ALA A 428 -0.82 -2.10 -5.98
C ALA A 428 0.18 -2.40 -7.11
N HIS A 429 0.95 -3.48 -6.98
CA HIS A 429 1.92 -3.87 -8.01
C HIS A 429 1.23 -4.27 -9.33
N ALA A 430 0.11 -4.99 -9.27
CA ALA A 430 -0.68 -5.31 -10.45
C ALA A 430 -1.21 -4.06 -11.17
N ALA A 431 -1.62 -3.04 -10.41
CA ALA A 431 -1.99 -1.75 -10.96
C ALA A 431 -0.80 -1.02 -11.59
N ASP A 432 0.38 -1.06 -10.97
CA ASP A 432 1.61 -0.47 -11.53
C ASP A 432 2.04 -1.16 -12.83
N LEU A 433 1.94 -2.49 -12.92
CA LEU A 433 2.11 -3.22 -14.19
C LEU A 433 1.11 -2.76 -15.25
N ALA A 434 -0.17 -2.64 -14.89
CA ALA A 434 -1.22 -2.23 -15.82
C ALA A 434 -1.09 -0.76 -16.26
N LYS A 435 -0.53 0.10 -15.41
CA LYS A 435 -0.17 1.49 -15.72
C LYS A 435 1.08 1.59 -16.62
N GLY A 436 1.85 0.50 -16.77
CA GLY A 436 3.17 0.52 -17.40
C GLY A 436 4.17 1.37 -16.59
N HIS A 437 4.05 1.36 -15.26
CA HIS A 437 4.95 2.12 -14.39
C HIS A 437 6.40 1.68 -14.63
N PRO A 438 7.35 2.63 -14.73
CA PRO A 438 8.76 2.30 -14.94
C PRO A 438 9.23 1.22 -13.96
N ARG A 439 9.97 0.24 -14.49
CA ARG A 439 10.63 -0.84 -13.75
C ARG A 439 9.73 -1.84 -13.00
N ALA A 440 8.40 -1.65 -12.98
CA ALA A 440 7.48 -2.57 -12.30
C ALA A 440 7.62 -4.02 -12.83
N GLN A 441 7.69 -4.19 -14.15
CA GLN A 441 7.81 -5.51 -14.78
C GLN A 441 9.16 -6.20 -14.54
N GLU A 442 10.22 -5.46 -14.21
CA GLU A 442 11.56 -6.04 -14.00
C GLU A 442 11.54 -7.11 -12.89
N ARG A 443 10.72 -6.90 -11.84
CA ARG A 443 10.59 -7.86 -10.73
C ARG A 443 9.86 -9.14 -11.17
N ASP A 444 8.79 -9.02 -11.94
CA ASP A 444 8.04 -10.15 -12.49
C ASP A 444 8.93 -10.99 -13.40
N ASP A 445 9.71 -10.33 -14.26
CA ASP A 445 10.63 -10.97 -15.19
C ASP A 445 11.78 -11.66 -14.44
N ALA A 446 12.35 -11.03 -13.41
CA ALA A 446 13.39 -11.62 -12.58
C ALA A 446 12.89 -12.88 -11.83
N LEU A 447 11.69 -12.81 -11.23
CA LEU A 447 11.10 -13.94 -10.53
C LEU A 447 10.73 -15.07 -11.51
N SER A 448 10.17 -14.72 -12.68
CA SER A 448 9.79 -15.69 -13.72
C SER A 448 11.01 -16.38 -14.32
N THR A 449 12.12 -15.65 -14.49
CA THR A 449 13.40 -16.21 -14.92
C THR A 449 13.93 -17.19 -13.86
N ALA A 450 13.94 -16.80 -12.59
CA ALA A 450 14.34 -17.70 -11.49
C ALA A 450 13.48 -18.97 -11.44
N ARG A 451 12.17 -18.84 -11.68
CA ARG A 451 11.24 -19.97 -11.77
C ARG A 451 11.57 -20.91 -12.92
N PHE A 452 11.79 -20.37 -14.11
CA PHE A 452 12.09 -21.16 -15.32
C PHE A 452 13.45 -21.86 -15.24
N GLU A 453 14.41 -21.25 -14.54
CA GLU A 453 15.75 -21.79 -14.29
C GLU A 453 15.83 -22.67 -13.03
N PHE A 454 14.70 -22.92 -12.36
CA PHE A 454 14.61 -23.72 -11.13
C PHE A 454 15.52 -23.22 -9.99
N ARG A 455 15.81 -21.93 -9.94
CA ARG A 455 16.51 -21.25 -8.84
C ARG A 455 15.54 -20.98 -7.70
N TRP A 456 15.07 -22.04 -7.04
CA TRP A 456 14.00 -21.98 -6.03
C TRP A 456 14.25 -20.94 -4.94
N ASN A 457 15.45 -20.89 -4.39
CA ASN A 457 15.80 -19.90 -3.35
C ASN A 457 15.69 -18.46 -3.84
N ASP A 458 16.08 -18.19 -5.09
CA ASP A 458 15.98 -16.86 -5.70
C ASP A 458 14.50 -16.52 -5.98
N GLN A 459 13.72 -17.49 -6.47
CA GLN A 459 12.28 -17.33 -6.67
C GLN A 459 11.56 -16.97 -5.36
N PHE A 460 11.90 -17.64 -4.25
CA PHE A 460 11.32 -17.31 -2.94
C PHE A 460 11.72 -15.90 -2.51
N ALA A 461 13.02 -15.57 -2.58
CA ALA A 461 13.55 -14.28 -2.14
C ALA A 461 12.99 -13.08 -2.92
N LEU A 462 12.70 -13.25 -4.21
CA LEU A 462 12.11 -12.21 -5.07
C LEU A 462 10.61 -12.00 -4.82
N SER A 463 9.93 -12.96 -4.18
CA SER A 463 8.49 -12.88 -3.92
C SER A 463 8.13 -11.80 -2.90
N LEU A 464 6.83 -11.46 -2.80
CA LEU A 464 6.33 -10.53 -1.78
C LEU A 464 6.39 -11.12 -0.37
N ASP A 465 6.29 -12.44 -0.26
CA ASP A 465 6.31 -13.19 0.99
C ASP A 465 7.23 -14.42 0.88
N PRO A 466 8.56 -14.23 1.02
CA PRO A 466 9.54 -15.30 0.87
C PRO A 466 9.33 -16.45 1.86
N ASP A 467 8.82 -16.15 3.05
CA ASP A 467 8.60 -17.13 4.12
C ASP A 467 7.51 -18.12 3.71
N THR A 468 6.34 -17.63 3.29
CA THR A 468 5.22 -18.48 2.88
C THR A 468 5.49 -19.17 1.54
N ALA A 469 6.21 -18.52 0.61
CA ALA A 469 6.59 -19.16 -0.66
C ALA A 469 7.48 -20.40 -0.44
N ARG A 470 8.41 -20.33 0.51
CA ARG A 470 9.25 -21.46 0.91
C ARG A 470 8.45 -22.51 1.68
N GLU A 471 7.63 -22.09 2.64
CA GLU A 471 6.78 -22.97 3.45
C GLU A 471 5.93 -23.89 2.57
N PHE A 472 5.18 -23.34 1.61
CA PHE A 472 4.30 -24.12 0.73
C PHE A 472 5.05 -25.10 -0.18
N HIS A 473 6.25 -24.76 -0.62
CA HIS A 473 7.09 -25.71 -1.35
C HIS A 473 7.52 -26.87 -0.43
N ASP A 474 7.97 -26.53 0.79
CA ASP A 474 8.60 -27.45 1.72
C ASP A 474 7.62 -28.39 2.44
N GLU A 475 6.32 -28.06 2.44
CA GLU A 475 5.26 -28.99 2.87
C GLU A 475 5.33 -30.35 2.17
N THR A 476 5.79 -30.38 0.92
CA THR A 476 5.87 -31.61 0.11
C THR A 476 7.30 -31.98 -0.30
N LEU A 477 8.21 -31.02 -0.44
CA LEU A 477 9.59 -31.21 -0.84
C LEU A 477 10.59 -30.49 0.09
N PRO A 478 10.66 -30.87 1.39
CA PRO A 478 11.45 -30.13 2.38
C PRO A 478 12.97 -30.30 2.24
N ALA A 479 13.41 -31.39 1.58
CA ALA A 479 14.83 -31.72 1.51
C ALA A 479 15.61 -30.65 0.72
N GLU A 480 16.77 -30.20 1.22
CA GLU A 480 17.61 -29.19 0.56
C GLU A 480 17.91 -29.46 -0.93
N PRO A 481 18.20 -30.70 -1.37
CA PRO A 481 18.38 -30.99 -2.80
C PRO A 481 17.17 -30.63 -3.67
N ALA A 482 15.95 -30.58 -3.11
CA ALA A 482 14.76 -30.16 -3.85
C ALA A 482 14.81 -28.69 -4.28
N LYS A 483 15.59 -27.84 -3.61
CA LYS A 483 15.80 -26.43 -4.00
C LYS A 483 16.66 -26.25 -5.25
N THR A 484 17.15 -27.36 -5.81
CA THR A 484 17.85 -27.42 -7.10
C THR A 484 17.15 -28.36 -8.08
N ALA A 485 15.98 -28.90 -7.72
CA ALA A 485 15.28 -29.85 -8.56
C ALA A 485 14.57 -29.13 -9.73
N HIS A 486 14.65 -29.72 -10.92
CA HIS A 486 13.96 -29.20 -12.12
C HIS A 486 12.49 -29.61 -12.18
N PHE A 487 11.79 -29.58 -11.03
CA PHE A 487 10.38 -29.87 -10.88
C PHE A 487 9.88 -29.49 -9.48
N CYS A 488 8.57 -29.42 -9.30
CA CYS A 488 7.91 -29.41 -7.99
C CYS A 488 6.97 -30.62 -7.84
N SER A 489 6.32 -30.75 -6.69
CA SER A 489 5.40 -31.85 -6.38
C SER A 489 4.17 -31.89 -7.29
N MET A 490 3.76 -30.77 -7.90
CA MET A 490 2.57 -30.72 -8.77
C MET A 490 2.69 -31.58 -10.03
N CYS A 491 3.81 -31.52 -10.75
CA CYS A 491 4.02 -32.29 -11.98
C CYS A 491 4.98 -33.47 -11.79
N GLY A 492 5.76 -33.46 -10.70
CA GLY A 492 6.84 -34.39 -10.47
C GLY A 492 7.94 -34.28 -11.53
N PRO A 493 8.97 -35.14 -11.46
CA PRO A 493 10.12 -35.04 -12.34
C PRO A 493 9.72 -35.18 -13.81
N LYS A 494 8.91 -36.17 -14.19
CA LYS A 494 8.71 -36.54 -15.60
C LYS A 494 7.91 -35.53 -16.43
N PHE A 495 7.03 -34.75 -15.83
CA PHE A 495 6.03 -33.96 -16.55
C PHE A 495 6.12 -32.45 -16.26
N CYS A 496 7.22 -31.97 -15.65
CA CYS A 496 7.43 -30.55 -15.51
C CYS A 496 7.57 -29.90 -16.90
N SER A 497 6.64 -29.01 -17.25
CA SER A 497 6.59 -28.34 -18.54
C SER A 497 7.82 -27.47 -18.80
N MET A 498 8.32 -26.77 -17.78
CA MET A 498 9.52 -25.93 -17.88
C MET A 498 10.77 -26.78 -18.15
N ARG A 499 10.89 -27.94 -17.50
CA ARG A 499 12.01 -28.87 -17.75
C ARG A 499 11.94 -29.43 -19.16
N ILE A 500 10.77 -29.90 -19.59
CA ILE A 500 10.57 -30.36 -20.98
C ILE A 500 10.95 -29.25 -21.98
N THR A 501 10.64 -27.99 -21.67
CA THR A 501 11.02 -26.86 -22.52
C THR A 501 12.55 -26.62 -22.52
N GLN A 502 13.24 -26.81 -21.40
CA GLN A 502 14.72 -26.79 -21.36
C GLN A 502 15.30 -27.89 -22.25
N ASP A 503 14.82 -29.14 -22.11
CA ASP A 503 15.25 -30.28 -22.94
C ASP A 503 15.06 -29.97 -24.45
N VAL A 504 13.94 -29.34 -24.82
CA VAL A 504 13.66 -28.92 -26.21
C VAL A 504 14.62 -27.81 -26.67
N ARG A 505 14.93 -26.83 -25.83
CA ARG A 505 15.88 -25.76 -26.16
C ARG A 505 17.31 -26.28 -26.31
N GLU A 506 17.73 -27.20 -25.45
CA GLU A 506 19.01 -27.88 -25.54
C GLU A 506 19.12 -28.69 -26.83
N TYR A 507 18.10 -29.51 -27.15
CA TYR A 507 18.03 -30.24 -28.41
C TYR A 507 18.11 -29.31 -29.62
N ALA A 508 17.35 -28.21 -29.61
CA ALA A 508 17.37 -27.22 -30.67
C ALA A 508 18.77 -26.60 -30.85
N ALA A 509 19.43 -26.22 -29.76
CA ALA A 509 20.78 -25.65 -29.79
C ALA A 509 21.82 -26.66 -30.32
N GLU A 510 21.76 -27.93 -29.89
CA GLU A 510 22.65 -28.99 -30.36
C GLU A 510 22.49 -29.28 -31.86
N HIS A 511 21.30 -29.05 -32.41
CA HIS A 511 20.97 -29.34 -33.82
C HIS A 511 20.89 -28.08 -34.70
N GLY A 512 21.25 -26.90 -34.18
CA GLY A 512 21.24 -25.64 -34.93
C GLY A 512 19.84 -25.19 -35.38
N LEU A 513 18.80 -25.52 -34.60
CA LEU A 513 17.40 -25.21 -34.89
C LEU A 513 17.03 -23.81 -34.41
N GLU A 514 17.62 -22.77 -35.02
CA GLU A 514 17.45 -21.38 -34.57
C GLU A 514 16.29 -20.66 -35.28
N THR A 515 15.97 -21.07 -36.51
CA THR A 515 14.92 -20.46 -37.32
C THR A 515 13.80 -21.46 -37.66
N GLU A 516 12.64 -20.94 -38.05
CA GLU A 516 11.52 -21.75 -38.55
C GLU A 516 11.96 -22.63 -39.74
N ALA A 517 12.88 -22.12 -40.58
CA ALA A 517 13.44 -22.86 -41.70
C ALA A 517 14.34 -24.03 -41.27
N ASP A 518 15.12 -23.89 -40.18
CA ASP A 518 15.97 -24.97 -39.65
C ASP A 518 15.11 -26.10 -39.06
N ILE A 519 14.04 -25.73 -38.36
CA ILE A 519 13.04 -26.67 -37.81
C ILE A 519 12.35 -27.42 -38.95
N GLU A 520 11.89 -26.72 -39.99
CA GLU A 520 11.29 -27.34 -41.17
C GLU A 520 12.25 -28.29 -41.88
N ALA A 521 13.53 -27.92 -42.01
CA ALA A 521 14.55 -28.75 -42.64
C ALA A 521 14.79 -30.05 -41.86
N VAL A 522 14.88 -30.00 -40.53
CA VAL A 522 15.04 -31.20 -39.69
C VAL A 522 13.78 -32.05 -39.63
N LEU A 523 12.59 -31.44 -39.61
CA LEU A 523 11.32 -32.18 -39.73
C LEU A 523 11.23 -32.90 -41.09
N ALA A 524 11.60 -32.23 -42.18
CA ALA A 524 11.63 -32.84 -43.50
C ALA A 524 12.66 -33.99 -43.58
N ALA A 525 13.85 -33.81 -43.00
CA ALA A 525 14.89 -34.84 -42.94
C ALA A 525 14.45 -36.05 -42.09
N GLY A 526 13.88 -35.82 -40.90
CA GLY A 526 13.37 -36.88 -40.02
C GLY A 526 12.19 -37.63 -40.64
N MET A 527 11.29 -36.93 -41.35
CA MET A 527 10.20 -37.55 -42.12
C MET A 527 10.74 -38.37 -43.30
N ALA A 528 11.79 -37.90 -43.99
CA ALA A 528 12.45 -38.66 -45.04
C ALA A 528 13.15 -39.91 -44.48
N GLU A 529 13.76 -39.82 -43.30
CA GLU A 529 14.36 -40.97 -42.61
C GLU A 529 13.31 -42.01 -42.21
N LYS A 530 12.21 -41.58 -41.57
CA LYS A 530 11.09 -42.48 -41.24
C LYS A 530 10.46 -43.09 -42.48
N SER A 531 10.42 -42.35 -43.59
CA SER A 531 9.97 -42.89 -44.89
C SER A 531 10.92 -43.97 -45.42
N ARG A 532 12.25 -43.80 -45.27
CA ARG A 532 13.23 -44.85 -45.61
C ARG A 532 13.10 -46.06 -44.69
N GLU A 533 13.03 -45.85 -43.38
CA GLU A 533 12.84 -46.93 -42.39
C GLU A 533 11.57 -47.74 -42.69
N PHE A 534 10.46 -47.06 -42.99
CA PHE A 534 9.21 -47.69 -43.39
C PHE A 534 9.38 -48.52 -44.68
N ALA A 535 10.08 -48.00 -45.68
CA ALA A 535 10.36 -48.70 -46.93
C ALA A 535 11.28 -49.92 -46.73
N GLU A 536 12.33 -49.80 -45.91
CA GLU A 536 13.25 -50.88 -45.55
C GLU A 536 12.54 -52.00 -44.79
N HIS A 537 11.52 -51.65 -43.99
CA HIS A 537 10.65 -52.61 -43.32
C HIS A 537 9.47 -53.09 -44.20
N GLY A 538 9.59 -52.91 -45.52
CA GLY A 538 8.68 -53.47 -46.52
C GLY A 538 7.35 -52.73 -46.65
N ASN A 539 7.31 -51.44 -46.28
CA ASN A 539 6.12 -50.58 -46.32
C ASN A 539 4.94 -51.12 -45.51
N ARG A 540 5.22 -51.70 -44.33
CA ARG A 540 4.21 -52.29 -43.44
C ARG A 540 4.00 -51.42 -42.21
N VAL A 541 2.74 -51.10 -41.94
CA VAL A 541 2.35 -50.31 -40.75
C VAL A 541 2.47 -51.15 -39.46
N TYR A 542 2.31 -52.47 -39.57
CA TYR A 542 2.48 -53.41 -38.45
C TYR A 542 3.73 -54.25 -38.67
N LEU A 543 4.76 -54.01 -37.87
CA LEU A 543 5.97 -54.81 -37.85
C LEU A 543 5.73 -56.09 -37.03
N PRO A 544 6.28 -57.26 -37.44
CA PRO A 544 6.15 -58.49 -36.65
C PRO A 544 6.81 -58.30 -35.28
N ILE A 545 6.14 -58.75 -34.21
CA ILE A 545 6.63 -58.59 -32.83
C ILE A 545 7.85 -59.49 -32.53
N THR A 546 8.25 -60.38 -33.45
CA THR A 546 9.43 -61.24 -33.29
C THR A 546 10.07 -61.65 -34.62
N GLN A 547 11.41 -61.72 -34.61
CA GLN A 547 12.11 -62.97 -34.93
C GLN A 547 12.78 -63.48 -33.66
#